data_AF-A0A497NCL0-F1
#
_entry.id   AF-A0A497NCL0-F1
#
_cell.length_a   1.000
_cell.length_b   1.000
_cell.length_c   1.000
_cell.angle_alpha   90.00
_cell.angle_beta   90.00
_cell.angle_gamma   90.00
#
_symmetry.space_group_name_H-M   'P 1'
#
loop_
_entity.id
_entity.type
_entity.pdbx_description
1 polymer ?
#
loop_
_entity_poly.entity_id
_entity_poly.type
_entity_poly.pdbx_seq_one_letter_code
_entity_poly.pdbx_strand_id
1 'polypeptide(L)' 'MVDWEELKPEERVDLAIGMSDVVVRVCAEGVRAQYPDISEEELIEKVRERLEWSKRWRKRGGV' A
#
# COMPACT_ATOMS: atom_id res chain seq x y z
N MET A 1 -12.37 -14.72 9.52
CA MET A 1 -11.49 -14.69 8.33
C MET A 1 -12.42 -14.83 7.15
N VAL A 2 -12.41 -13.87 6.22
CA VAL A 2 -13.31 -13.93 5.06
C VAL A 2 -12.79 -15.03 4.13
N ASP A 3 -13.66 -15.93 3.68
CA ASP A 3 -13.30 -16.95 2.72
C ASP A 3 -13.26 -16.33 1.32
N TRP A 4 -12.07 -16.36 0.69
CA TRP A 4 -11.84 -15.71 -0.60
C TRP A 4 -12.64 -16.38 -1.72
N GLU A 5 -12.89 -17.69 -1.63
CA GLU A 5 -13.57 -18.44 -2.68
C GLU A 5 -15.09 -18.21 -2.67
N GLU A 6 -15.65 -17.83 -1.51
CA GLU A 6 -17.07 -17.53 -1.33
C GLU A 6 -17.48 -16.12 -1.80
N LEU A 7 -16.54 -15.20 -1.97
CA LEU A 7 -16.81 -13.84 -2.45
C LEU A 7 -17.14 -13.82 -3.94
N LYS A 8 -18.12 -12.99 -4.33
CA LYS A 8 -18.33 -12.62 -5.74
C LYS A 8 -17.13 -11.86 -6.29
N PRO A 9 -16.92 -11.84 -7.61
CA PRO A 9 -15.81 -11.11 -8.23
C PRO A 9 -15.72 -9.65 -7.79
N GLU A 10 -16.84 -8.94 -7.69
CA GLU A 10 -16.88 -7.53 -7.29
C GLU A 10 -16.45 -7.34 -5.83
N GLU A 11 -16.91 -8.22 -4.95
CA GLU A 11 -16.56 -8.19 -3.51
C GLU A 11 -15.07 -8.47 -3.28
N ARG A 12 -14.47 -9.33 -4.11
CA ARG A 12 -13.01 -9.58 -4.09
C ARG A 12 -12.23 -8.33 -4.48
N VAL A 13 -12.72 -7.59 -5.48
CA VAL A 13 -12.08 -6.34 -5.92
C VAL A 13 -12.18 -5.29 -4.83
N ASP A 14 -13.37 -5.09 -4.25
CA ASP A 14 -13.57 -4.14 -3.17
C ASP A 14 -12.70 -4.47 -1.95
N LEU A 15 -12.61 -5.75 -1.58
CA LEU A 15 -11.72 -6.21 -0.52
C LEU A 15 -10.25 -5.92 -0.85
N ALA A 16 -9.80 -6.24 -2.07
CA ALA A 16 -8.42 -5.99 -2.49
C ALA A 16 -8.06 -4.50 -2.51
N ILE A 17 -9.00 -3.64 -2.89
CA ILE A 17 -8.86 -2.18 -2.83
C ILE A 17 -8.72 -1.75 -1.36
N GLY A 18 -9.63 -2.18 -0.50
CA GLY A 18 -9.57 -1.84 0.93
C GLY A 18 -8.27 -2.31 1.61
N MET A 19 -7.79 -3.50 1.27
CA MET A 19 -6.48 -3.98 1.73
C MET A 19 -5.32 -3.10 1.23
N SER A 20 -5.39 -2.64 -0.03
CA SER A 20 -4.38 -1.74 -0.59
C SER A 20 -4.37 -0.39 0.13
N ASP A 21 -5.54 0.16 0.45
CA ASP A 21 -5.67 1.42 1.20
C ASP A 21 -5.08 1.32 2.60
N VAL A 22 -5.30 0.19 3.28
CA VAL A 22 -4.69 -0.09 4.59
C VAL A 22 -3.15 -0.10 4.49
N VAL A 23 -2.59 -0.75 3.47
CA VAL A 23 -1.13 -0.76 3.24
C VAL A 23 -0.59 0.65 3.01
N VAL A 24 -1.27 1.46 2.19
CA VAL A 24 -0.87 2.86 1.93
C VAL A 24 -0.88 3.67 3.22
N ARG A 25 -1.92 3.52 4.06
CA ARG A 25 -2.01 4.22 5.35
C ARG A 25 -0.88 3.85 6.31
N VAL A 26 -0.60 2.55 6.47
CA VAL A 26 0.51 2.09 7.32
C VAL A 26 1.85 2.64 6.81
N CYS A 27 2.07 2.67 5.50
CA CYS A 27 3.26 3.30 4.93
C CYS A 27 3.32 4.81 5.24
N ALA A 28 2.21 5.54 5.08
CA ALA A 28 2.15 6.97 5.36
C ALA A 28 2.44 7.26 6.84
N GLU A 29 1.87 6.48 7.76
CA GLU A 29 2.15 6.57 9.19
C GLU A 29 3.63 6.32 9.50
N GLY A 30 4.23 5.29 8.88
CA GLY A 30 5.65 5.00 9.02
C GLY A 30 6.57 6.09 8.46
N VAL A 31 6.16 6.78 7.39
CA VAL A 31 6.89 7.95 6.85
C VAL A 31 6.74 9.15 7.78
N ARG A 32 5.53 9.46 8.27
CA ARG A 32 5.31 10.54 9.25
C ARG A 32 6.09 10.34 10.54
N ALA A 33 6.23 9.09 11.01
CA ALA A 33 7.04 8.77 12.18
C ALA A 33 8.54 9.05 11.96
N GLN A 34 9.04 8.95 10.72
CA GLN A 34 10.43 9.26 10.36
C GLN A 34 10.63 10.76 10.05
N TYR A 35 9.58 11.45 9.60
CA TYR A 35 9.61 12.85 9.18
C TYR A 35 8.38 13.59 9.77
N PRO A 36 8.46 14.08 11.03
CA PRO A 36 7.31 14.66 11.73
C PRO A 36 6.74 15.91 11.07
N ASP A 37 7.59 16.72 10.44
CA ASP A 37 7.23 18.00 9.83
C ASP A 37 7.05 17.91 8.30
N ILE A 38 6.92 16.70 7.74
CA ILE A 38 6.75 16.50 6.30
C ILE A 38 5.44 17.12 5.80
N SER A 39 5.50 17.82 4.67
CA SER A 39 4.27 18.31 4.03
C SER A 39 3.45 17.14 3.45
N GLU A 40 2.17 17.39 3.17
CA GLU A 40 1.31 16.37 2.57
C GLU A 40 1.76 15.97 1.17
N GLU A 41 2.21 16.94 0.36
CA GLU A 41 2.76 16.68 -0.98
C GLU A 41 4.02 15.80 -0.93
N GLU A 42 4.95 16.11 -0.02
CA GLU A 42 6.17 15.32 0.17
C GLU A 42 5.88 13.92 0.72
N LEU A 43 4.88 13.80 1.61
CA LEU A 43 4.44 12.51 2.14
C LEU A 43 3.91 11.60 1.03
N ILE A 44 3.10 12.15 0.12
CA ILE A 44 2.56 11.41 -1.03
C ILE A 44 3.71 10.89 -1.91
N GLU A 45 4.69 11.74 -2.22
CA GLU A 45 5.84 11.34 -3.05
C GLU A 45 6.70 10.27 -2.36
N LYS A 46 6.96 10.40 -1.06
CA LYS A 46 7.70 9.40 -0.27
C LYS A 46 6.97 8.05 -0.19
N VAL A 47 5.65 8.07 -0.02
CA VAL A 47 4.84 6.84 0.01
C VAL A 47 4.83 6.19 -1.38
N ARG A 48 4.71 6.97 -2.45
CA ARG A 48 4.83 6.47 -3.83
C ARG A 48 6.20 5.82 -4.07
N GLU A 49 7.29 6.46 -3.67
CA GLU A 49 8.65 5.93 -3.78
C GLU A 49 8.77 4.55 -3.10
N ARG A 50 8.23 4.39 -1.88
CA ARG A 50 8.23 3.11 -1.15
C ARG A 50 7.40 2.02 -1.84
N LEU A 51 6.23 2.37 -2.37
CA LEU A 51 5.36 1.42 -3.07
C LEU A 51 5.93 1.05 -4.45
N GLU A 52 6.56 1.98 -5.15
CA GLU A 52 7.26 1.73 -6.41
C GLU A 52 8.51 0.87 -6.24
N TRP A 53 9.26 1.06 -5.15
CA TRP A 53 10.37 0.17 -4.79
C TRP A 53 9.90 -1.28 -4.73
N SER A 54 8.74 -1.53 -4.12
CA SER A 54 8.12 -2.86 -4.03
C SER A 54 7.73 -3.43 -5.42
N LYS A 55 7.33 -2.59 -6.37
CA LYS A 55 7.04 -3.00 -7.76
C LYS A 55 8.33 -3.33 -8.53
N ARG A 56 9.39 -2.53 -8.37
CA ARG A 56 10.71 -2.79 -8.99
C ARG A 56 11.37 -4.04 -8.42
N TRP A 57 11.21 -4.33 -7.14
CA TRP A 57 11.73 -5.55 -6.50
C TRP A 57 11.07 -6.82 -7.06
N ARG A 58 9.74 -6.81 -7.26
CA ARG A 58 9.00 -7.89 -7.93
C ARG A 58 9.48 -8.15 -9.36
N LYS A 59 9.84 -7.08 -10.11
CA LYS A 59 10.36 -7.21 -11.48
C LYS A 59 11.80 -7.76 -11.53
N ARG A 60 12.55 -7.72 -10.42
CA ARG A 60 13.94 -8.20 -10.33
C ARG A 60 14.06 -9.62 -9.74
N GLY A 61 12.96 -10.33 -9.54
CA GLY A 61 13.00 -11.72 -9.06
C GLY A 61 13.37 -11.86 -7.58
N GLY A 62 13.02 -10.86 -6.75
CA GLY A 62 13.15 -10.97 -5.31
C GLY A 62 12.06 -11.87 -4.73
N VAL A 63 12.35 -13.18 -4.74
CA VAL A 63 11.54 -14.36 -4.33
C VAL A 63 10.33 -14.65 -5.21
#